data_AF-A0A7K1TAC6-F1
#
_entry.id   AF-A0A7K1TAC6-F1
#
_cell.length_a   1.000
_cell.length_b   1.000
_cell.length_c   1.000
_cell.angle_alpha   90.00
_cell.angle_beta   90.00
_cell.angle_gamma   90.00
#
_symmetry.space_group_name_H-M   'P 1'
#
loop_
_entity.id
_entity.type
_entity.pdbx_description
1 polymer ?
#
loop_
_entity_poly.entity_id
_entity_poly.type
_entity_poly.pdbx_seq_one_letter_code
_entity_poly.pdbx_strand_id
1 'polypeptide(L)'
;MMMKPVFAALLLAASVSAHAQQVPAVPASAGTMPQDKTQASPRLNPVAARAEHLSTQMVRDLHLNGYQASRLRDINNNKMAKLDAIERQYANNPQAADAQARNIAKERDQELQAVLTTDQYTDYFDARKRYAQADKDYARSASASILVNSVQNPTPSRANDAIIGPSKTKDPTPRRSAEPFGRTLRQ
;
A
#
# COMPACT_ATOMS: atom_id res chain seq x y z
N MET A 1 -38.58 -56.16 -11.09
CA MET A 1 -39.96 -55.68 -10.93
C MET A 1 -39.89 -54.18 -10.70
N MET A 2 -40.48 -53.42 -11.61
CA MET A 2 -40.29 -51.99 -11.82
C MET A 2 -41.66 -51.34 -11.73
N MET A 3 -41.83 -50.32 -10.89
CA MET A 3 -43.03 -49.48 -10.86
C MET A 3 -42.71 -48.12 -10.22
N LYS A 4 -42.66 -47.10 -11.09
CA LYS A 4 -42.98 -45.68 -10.83
C LYS A 4 -44.51 -45.52 -11.04
N PRO A 5 -45.13 -44.32 -10.98
CA PRO A 5 -44.95 -43.08 -10.19
C PRO A 5 -46.29 -42.63 -9.56
N VAL A 6 -46.35 -41.52 -8.79
CA VAL A 6 -47.40 -40.47 -8.96
C VAL A 6 -46.86 -39.13 -8.41
N PHE A 7 -46.99 -38.10 -9.25
CA PHE A 7 -46.82 -36.67 -9.02
C PHE A 7 -47.93 -36.10 -8.12
N ALA A 8 -47.59 -35.19 -7.22
CA ALA A 8 -48.54 -34.17 -6.76
C ALA A 8 -47.81 -32.83 -6.61
N ALA A 9 -48.06 -31.97 -7.59
CA ALA A 9 -47.75 -30.54 -7.55
C ALA A 9 -48.86 -29.83 -6.76
N LEU A 10 -48.49 -28.88 -5.88
CA LEU A 10 -49.39 -27.81 -5.49
C LEU A 10 -48.63 -26.47 -5.49
N LEU A 11 -49.05 -25.63 -6.43
CA LEU A 11 -48.76 -24.20 -6.62
C LEU A 11 -49.29 -23.40 -5.42
N LEU A 12 -48.48 -22.49 -4.83
CA LEU A 12 -48.32 -21.07 -5.14
C LEU A 12 -49.19 -20.16 -4.25
N ALA A 13 -48.55 -19.39 -3.38
CA ALA A 13 -49.06 -18.09 -2.93
C ALA A 13 -47.87 -17.14 -2.68
N ALA A 14 -47.70 -16.22 -3.62
CA ALA A 14 -46.81 -15.08 -3.52
C ALA A 14 -47.48 -13.98 -2.69
N SER A 15 -46.74 -13.39 -1.74
CA SER A 15 -47.04 -12.06 -1.22
C SER A 15 -45.77 -11.22 -1.28
N VAL A 16 -45.66 -10.47 -2.38
CA VAL A 16 -44.72 -9.37 -2.58
C VAL A 16 -45.26 -8.18 -1.78
N SER A 17 -44.60 -7.83 -0.69
CA SER A 17 -44.83 -6.52 -0.05
C SER A 17 -43.86 -5.52 -0.65
N ALA A 18 -44.36 -4.76 -1.61
CA ALA A 18 -43.72 -3.58 -2.15
C ALA A 18 -43.78 -2.46 -1.10
N HIS A 19 -42.63 -1.91 -0.71
CA HIS A 19 -42.55 -0.61 -0.07
C HIS A 19 -41.76 0.32 -0.98
N ALA A 20 -42.48 1.09 -1.79
CA ALA A 20 -41.93 2.20 -2.56
C ALA A 20 -42.23 3.52 -1.83
N GLN A 21 -41.13 4.24 -1.57
CA GLN A 21 -40.99 5.70 -1.62
C GLN A 21 -41.79 6.56 -0.63
N GLN A 22 -41.07 7.10 0.35
CA GLN A 22 -41.00 8.55 0.48
C GLN A 22 -39.61 8.99 0.99
N VAL A 23 -38.93 9.73 0.13
CA VAL A 23 -37.65 10.40 0.32
C VAL A 23 -37.90 11.70 1.09
N PRO A 24 -37.18 11.96 2.19
CA PRO A 24 -36.79 13.31 2.54
C PRO A 24 -35.32 13.52 2.16
N ALA A 25 -35.11 14.60 1.42
CA ALA A 25 -33.87 15.21 0.99
C ALA A 25 -32.56 14.75 1.70
N VAL A 26 -31.66 14.25 0.86
CA VAL A 26 -30.21 14.46 0.96
C VAL A 26 -29.87 15.86 1.50
N PRO A 27 -29.02 15.97 2.52
CA PRO A 27 -27.79 16.73 2.40
C PRO A 27 -26.78 15.79 1.74
N ALA A 28 -26.58 15.88 0.42
CA ALA A 28 -25.41 16.59 -0.11
C ALA A 28 -24.22 16.54 0.87
N SER A 29 -23.27 15.67 0.59
CA SER A 29 -21.88 15.81 1.03
C SER A 29 -21.61 15.61 2.52
N ALA A 30 -21.73 14.37 3.01
CA ALA A 30 -20.61 13.82 3.78
C ALA A 30 -19.50 13.47 2.76
N GLY A 31 -18.89 14.45 2.10
CA GLY A 31 -17.93 15.26 2.81
C GLY A 31 -16.79 14.30 3.13
N THR A 32 -15.93 14.04 2.15
CA THR A 32 -14.55 13.64 2.37
C THR A 32 -14.08 14.42 3.59
N MET A 33 -14.06 13.76 4.76
CA MET A 33 -13.41 14.33 5.92
C MET A 33 -12.02 14.72 5.42
N PRO A 34 -11.55 15.95 5.67
CA PRO A 34 -10.19 16.34 5.35
C PRO A 34 -9.30 15.33 6.07
N GLN A 35 -8.81 14.34 5.32
CA GLN A 35 -7.79 13.45 5.80
C GLN A 35 -6.64 14.39 6.12
N ASP A 36 -6.32 14.49 7.41
CA ASP A 36 -5.24 15.35 7.87
C ASP A 36 -4.00 14.97 7.07
N LYS A 37 -3.57 15.86 6.19
CA LYS A 37 -2.42 15.65 5.31
C LYS A 37 -1.11 15.60 6.10
N THR A 38 -1.15 15.80 7.42
CA THR A 38 -0.03 15.57 8.33
C THR A 38 0.03 14.15 8.89
N GLN A 39 -1.04 13.34 8.76
CA GLN A 39 -0.90 11.90 8.99
C GLN A 39 -0.17 11.26 7.80
N ALA A 40 0.93 10.59 8.10
CA ALA A 40 1.63 9.73 7.16
C ALA A 40 0.62 8.74 6.59
N SER A 41 0.20 8.97 5.34
CA SER A 41 -0.67 8.04 4.64
C SER A 41 0.00 6.66 4.64
N PRO A 42 -0.67 5.57 5.02
CA PRO A 42 -0.14 4.19 4.91
C PRO A 42 0.27 3.80 3.47
N ARG A 43 0.06 4.71 2.51
CA ARG A 43 0.14 4.53 1.07
C ARG A 43 1.55 4.62 0.48
N LEU A 44 2.56 5.00 1.26
CA LEU A 44 3.91 5.23 0.73
C LEU A 44 4.93 4.12 1.04
N ASN A 45 4.62 3.16 1.91
CA ASN A 45 5.52 2.06 2.21
C ASN A 45 4.85 0.69 1.97
N PRO A 46 5.10 0.03 0.82
CA PRO A 46 4.52 -1.28 0.52
C PRO A 46 4.90 -2.36 1.54
N VAL A 47 6.06 -2.25 2.18
CA VAL A 47 6.54 -3.19 3.21
C VAL A 47 5.70 -3.07 4.47
N ALA A 48 5.42 -1.85 4.93
CA ALA A 48 4.60 -1.60 6.11
C ALA A 48 3.13 -2.02 5.86
N ALA A 49 2.60 -1.77 4.66
CA ALA A 49 1.24 -2.18 4.30
C ALA A 49 1.09 -3.72 4.30
N ARG A 50 2.08 -4.44 3.77
CA ARG A 50 2.14 -5.92 3.85
C ARG A 50 2.13 -6.42 5.28
N ALA A 51 3.01 -5.85 6.13
CA ALA A 51 3.12 -6.23 7.53
C ALA A 51 1.82 -5.98 8.30
N GLU A 52 1.14 -4.86 8.07
CA GLU A 52 -0.13 -4.54 8.74
C GLU A 52 -1.27 -5.43 8.27
N HIS A 53 -1.36 -5.72 6.97
CA HIS A 53 -2.37 -6.65 6.44
C HIS A 53 -2.21 -8.04 7.05
N LEU A 54 -0.99 -8.57 7.03
CA LEU A 54 -0.68 -9.87 7.63
C LEU A 54 -0.97 -9.89 9.14
N SER A 55 -0.57 -8.84 9.85
CA SER A 55 -0.81 -8.74 11.30
C SER A 55 -2.30 -8.67 11.63
N THR A 56 -3.08 -7.86 10.90
CA THR A 56 -4.53 -7.76 11.09
C THR A 56 -5.21 -9.12 10.92
N GLN A 57 -4.82 -9.87 9.89
CA GLN A 57 -5.33 -11.22 9.67
C GLN A 57 -4.97 -12.15 10.84
N MET A 58 -3.70 -12.20 11.24
CA MET A 58 -3.25 -13.07 12.32
C MET A 58 -3.85 -12.70 13.69
N VAL A 59 -4.04 -11.41 13.99
CA VAL A 59 -4.67 -10.94 15.24
C VAL A 59 -6.10 -11.48 15.36
N ARG A 60 -6.86 -11.41 14.27
CA ARG A 60 -8.23 -11.92 14.23
C ARG A 60 -8.25 -13.45 14.32
N ASP A 61 -7.48 -14.11 13.46
CA ASP A 61 -7.52 -15.57 13.30
C ASP A 61 -7.00 -16.30 14.57
N LEU A 62 -6.09 -15.69 15.33
CA LEU A 62 -5.51 -16.26 16.57
C LEU A 62 -6.11 -15.67 17.85
N HIS A 63 -7.12 -14.80 17.72
CA HIS A 63 -7.79 -14.14 18.85
C HIS A 63 -6.80 -13.49 19.85
N LEU A 64 -5.85 -12.71 19.32
CA LEU A 64 -4.77 -12.14 20.12
C LEU A 64 -5.26 -11.01 21.04
N ASN A 65 -4.72 -10.96 22.26
CA ASN A 65 -4.92 -9.82 23.15
C ASN A 65 -4.07 -8.60 22.71
N GLY A 66 -4.29 -7.44 23.35
CA GLY A 66 -3.60 -6.19 22.97
C GLY A 66 -2.07 -6.28 23.02
N TYR A 67 -1.50 -6.94 24.04
CA TYR A 67 -0.06 -7.12 24.16
C TYR A 67 0.49 -8.01 23.03
N GLN A 68 -0.13 -9.17 22.82
CA GLN A 68 0.26 -10.12 21.78
C GLN A 68 0.15 -9.50 20.39
N ALA A 69 -0.93 -8.76 20.13
CA ALA A 69 -1.17 -8.09 18.86
C ALA A 69 -0.12 -6.99 18.59
N SER A 70 0.33 -6.25 19.61
CA SER A 70 1.41 -5.27 19.47
C SER A 70 2.73 -5.97 19.11
N ARG A 71 3.10 -7.00 19.88
CA ARG A 71 4.35 -7.76 19.64
C ARG A 71 4.36 -8.44 18.27
N LEU A 72 3.23 -9.02 17.86
CA LEU A 72 3.08 -9.61 16.54
C LEU A 72 3.33 -8.60 15.41
N ARG A 73 2.80 -7.36 15.53
CA ARG A 73 3.02 -6.31 14.54
C ARG A 73 4.51 -5.96 14.42
N ASP A 74 5.20 -5.82 15.55
CA ASP A 74 6.64 -5.55 15.57
C ASP A 74 7.43 -6.67 14.86
N ILE A 75 7.13 -7.92 15.21
CA ILE A 75 7.73 -9.12 14.62
C ILE A 75 7.50 -9.15 13.10
N ASN A 76 6.27 -8.93 12.65
CA ASN A 76 5.94 -8.94 11.22
C ASN A 76 6.57 -7.75 10.48
N ASN A 77 6.63 -6.56 11.07
CA ASN A 77 7.32 -5.40 10.50
C ASN A 77 8.81 -5.70 10.27
N ASN A 78 9.48 -6.24 11.29
CA ASN A 78 10.88 -6.62 11.20
C ASN A 78 11.10 -7.68 10.10
N LYS A 79 10.28 -8.74 10.09
CA LYS A 79 10.31 -9.77 9.04
C LYS A 79 10.18 -9.14 7.64
N MET A 80 9.19 -8.26 7.42
CA MET A 80 8.96 -7.70 6.08
C MET A 80 10.11 -6.79 5.65
N ALA A 81 10.71 -6.04 6.58
CA ALA A 81 11.91 -5.27 6.30
C ALA A 81 13.10 -6.16 5.91
N LYS A 82 13.32 -7.28 6.62
CA LYS A 82 14.36 -8.26 6.28
C LYS A 82 14.11 -8.92 4.90
N LEU A 83 12.86 -9.25 4.58
CA LEU A 83 12.50 -9.82 3.28
C LEU A 83 12.74 -8.84 2.14
N ASP A 84 12.32 -7.59 2.28
CA ASP A 84 12.58 -6.53 1.29
C ASP A 84 14.10 -6.29 1.09
N ALA A 85 14.89 -6.35 2.16
CA ALA A 85 16.35 -6.27 2.06
C ALA A 85 16.95 -7.45 1.26
N ILE A 86 16.49 -8.68 1.50
CA ILE A 86 16.93 -9.87 0.76
C ILE A 86 16.52 -9.81 -0.70
N GLU A 87 15.28 -9.40 -0.99
CA GLU A 87 14.78 -9.26 -2.36
C GLU A 87 15.68 -8.29 -3.16
N ARG A 88 16.14 -7.20 -2.53
CA ARG A 88 17.08 -6.25 -3.14
C ARG A 88 18.49 -6.84 -3.27
N GLN A 89 19.00 -7.46 -2.21
CA GLN A 89 20.37 -8.00 -2.17
C GLN A 89 20.57 -9.17 -3.15
N TYR A 90 19.54 -10.00 -3.32
CA TYR A 90 19.59 -11.23 -4.12
C TYR A 90 18.69 -11.17 -5.35
N ALA A 91 18.46 -9.97 -5.91
CA ALA A 91 17.60 -9.77 -7.09
C ALA A 91 17.97 -10.67 -8.29
N ASN A 92 19.25 -11.00 -8.44
CA ASN A 92 19.77 -11.87 -9.52
C ASN A 92 20.00 -13.33 -9.08
N ASN A 93 19.67 -13.69 -7.84
CA ASN A 93 19.87 -15.04 -7.30
C ASN A 93 18.64 -15.48 -6.46
N PRO A 94 17.56 -15.92 -7.14
CA PRO A 94 16.32 -16.29 -6.45
C PRO A 94 16.49 -17.48 -5.50
N GLN A 95 17.42 -18.40 -5.77
CA GLN A 95 17.68 -19.54 -4.88
C GLN A 95 18.28 -19.09 -3.54
N ALA A 96 19.21 -18.13 -3.57
CA ALA A 96 19.77 -17.56 -2.35
C ALA A 96 18.73 -16.73 -1.60
N ALA A 97 17.90 -15.96 -2.31
CA ALA A 97 16.79 -15.22 -1.72
C ALA A 97 15.81 -16.16 -0.98
N ASP A 98 15.42 -17.25 -1.62
CA ASP A 98 14.52 -18.26 -1.03
C ASP A 98 15.13 -18.94 0.20
N ALA A 99 16.43 -19.24 0.17
CA ALA A 99 17.12 -19.83 1.32
C ALA A 99 17.11 -18.88 2.53
N GLN A 100 17.40 -17.60 2.31
CA GLN A 100 17.39 -16.59 3.39
C GLN A 100 15.97 -16.30 3.88
N ALA A 101 14.98 -16.27 3.00
CA ALA A 101 13.57 -16.11 3.38
C ALA A 101 13.08 -17.24 4.29
N ARG A 102 13.57 -18.48 4.10
CA ARG A 102 13.27 -19.61 5.01
C ARG A 102 13.89 -19.42 6.39
N ASN A 103 15.09 -18.82 6.48
CA ASN A 103 15.70 -18.53 7.78
C ASN A 103 14.90 -17.48 8.54
N ILE A 104 14.47 -16.41 7.87
CA ILE A 104 13.57 -15.41 8.47
C ILE A 104 12.25 -16.03 8.92
N ALA A 105 11.69 -16.96 8.16
CA ALA A 105 10.47 -17.65 8.57
C ALA A 105 10.67 -18.43 9.87
N LYS A 106 11.83 -19.10 10.04
CA LYS A 106 12.18 -19.80 11.29
C LYS A 106 12.39 -18.85 12.47
N GLU A 107 13.08 -17.72 12.24
CA GLU A 107 13.26 -16.68 13.27
C GLU A 107 11.90 -16.17 13.76
N ARG A 108 10.98 -15.87 12.82
CA ARG A 108 9.62 -15.47 13.18
C ARG A 108 8.90 -16.55 13.99
N ASP A 109 9.01 -17.82 13.60
CA ASP A 109 8.38 -18.93 14.33
C ASP A 109 8.85 -18.94 15.80
N GLN A 110 10.15 -18.74 16.04
CA GLN A 110 10.71 -18.65 17.40
C GLN A 110 10.22 -17.41 18.17
N GLU A 111 10.22 -16.25 17.53
CA GLU A 111 9.73 -15.00 18.15
C GLU A 111 8.24 -15.09 18.52
N LEU A 112 7.43 -15.75 17.69
CA LEU A 112 6.01 -15.94 17.97
C LEU A 112 5.76 -16.98 19.05
N GLN A 113 6.57 -18.03 19.13
CA GLN A 113 6.48 -19.01 20.22
C GLN A 113 6.68 -18.36 21.60
N ALA A 114 7.50 -17.30 21.69
CA ALA A 114 7.74 -16.57 22.94
C ALA A 114 6.60 -15.61 23.34
N VAL A 115 5.68 -15.29 22.42
CA VAL A 115 4.62 -14.29 22.63
C VAL A 115 3.23 -14.94 22.74
N LEU A 116 3.01 -16.01 21.98
CA LEU A 116 1.73 -16.70 21.91
C LEU A 116 1.60 -17.73 23.04
N THR A 117 0.37 -18.00 23.45
CA THR A 117 0.08 -19.19 24.26
C THR A 117 0.31 -20.46 23.44
N THR A 118 0.44 -21.61 24.11
CA THR A 118 0.65 -22.91 23.43
C THR A 118 -0.42 -23.20 22.38
N ASP A 119 -1.68 -22.96 22.69
CA ASP A 119 -2.80 -23.21 21.77
C ASP A 119 -2.74 -22.27 20.57
N GLN A 120 -2.57 -20.96 20.81
CA GLN A 120 -2.41 -19.96 19.74
C GLN A 120 -1.19 -20.23 18.85
N TYR A 121 -0.09 -20.71 19.44
CA TYR A 121 1.10 -21.08 18.67
C TYR A 121 0.84 -22.31 17.79
N THR A 122 0.07 -23.27 18.29
CA THR A 122 -0.32 -24.46 17.52
C THR A 122 -1.19 -24.06 16.33
N ASP A 123 -2.21 -23.24 16.55
CA ASP A 123 -3.07 -22.68 15.50
C ASP A 123 -2.25 -21.88 14.47
N TYR A 124 -1.29 -21.08 14.94
CA TYR A 124 -0.37 -20.36 14.09
C TYR A 124 0.48 -21.31 13.22
N PHE A 125 1.07 -22.34 13.84
CA PHE A 125 1.98 -23.26 13.17
C PHE A 125 1.28 -24.05 12.06
N ASP A 126 0.03 -24.43 12.29
CA ASP A 126 -0.81 -25.10 11.29
C ASP A 126 -1.23 -24.13 10.17
N ALA A 127 -1.53 -22.89 10.51
CA ALA A 127 -1.94 -21.85 9.56
C ALA A 127 -0.77 -21.16 8.82
N ARG A 128 0.51 -21.40 9.19
CA ARG A 128 1.66 -20.62 8.69
C ARG A 128 1.79 -20.58 7.17
N LYS A 129 1.45 -21.69 6.48
CA LYS A 129 1.44 -21.75 5.01
C LYS A 129 0.38 -20.82 4.41
N ARG A 130 -0.80 -20.77 5.03
CA ARG A 130 -1.91 -19.89 4.63
C ARG A 130 -1.54 -18.42 4.81
N TYR A 131 -0.88 -18.08 5.92
CA TYR A 131 -0.36 -16.73 6.15
C TYR A 131 0.74 -16.32 5.16
N ALA A 132 1.67 -17.23 4.85
CA ALA A 132 2.69 -16.97 3.84
C ALA A 132 2.09 -16.77 2.45
N GLN A 133 1.04 -17.52 2.11
CA GLN A 133 0.33 -17.35 0.85
C GLN A 133 -0.42 -16.01 0.80
N ALA A 134 -1.13 -15.64 1.87
CA ALA A 134 -1.84 -14.36 1.96
C ALA A 134 -0.91 -13.15 1.80
N ASP A 135 0.30 -13.19 2.39
CA ASP A 135 1.31 -12.16 2.17
C ASP A 135 1.78 -12.09 0.71
N LYS A 136 2.05 -13.24 0.08
CA LYS A 136 2.44 -13.29 -1.34
C LYS A 136 1.36 -12.73 -2.25
N ASP A 137 0.11 -13.08 -2.00
CA ASP A 137 -1.03 -12.62 -2.79
C ASP A 137 -1.23 -11.11 -2.61
N TYR A 138 -1.12 -10.61 -1.38
CA TYR A 138 -1.17 -9.18 -1.10
C TYR A 138 -0.02 -8.42 -1.78
N ALA A 139 1.22 -8.94 -1.73
CA ALA A 139 2.37 -8.31 -2.39
C ALA A 139 2.17 -8.19 -3.92
N ARG A 140 1.59 -9.22 -4.55
CA ARG A 140 1.23 -9.22 -5.97
C ARG A 140 0.11 -8.22 -6.30
N SER A 141 -0.91 -8.11 -5.44
CA SER A 141 -2.01 -7.15 -5.66
C SER A 141 -1.62 -5.71 -5.33
N ALA A 142 -0.78 -5.50 -4.33
CA ALA A 142 -0.33 -4.18 -3.89
C ALA A 142 0.57 -3.53 -4.94
N SER A 143 1.46 -4.30 -5.59
CA SER A 143 2.26 -3.83 -6.71
C SER A 143 1.38 -3.39 -7.89
N ALA A 144 0.34 -4.16 -8.24
CA ALA A 144 -0.64 -3.74 -9.24
C ALA A 144 -1.41 -2.47 -8.83
N SER A 145 -1.80 -2.35 -7.56
CA SER A 145 -2.56 -1.22 -7.04
C SER A 145 -1.73 0.08 -6.96
N ILE A 146 -0.44 -0.01 -6.63
CA ILE A 146 0.49 1.13 -6.65
C ILE A 146 0.67 1.65 -8.08
N LEU A 147 0.77 0.75 -9.06
CA LEU A 147 0.86 1.14 -10.47
C LEU A 147 -0.42 1.85 -10.92
N VAL A 148 -1.60 1.28 -10.63
CA VAL A 148 -2.89 1.89 -10.99
C VAL A 148 -3.08 3.24 -10.29
N ASN A 149 -2.74 3.36 -9.01
CA ASN A 149 -2.88 4.62 -8.29
C ASN A 149 -1.87 5.70 -8.76
N SER A 150 -0.69 5.31 -9.23
CA SER A 150 0.30 6.23 -9.82
C SER A 150 -0.16 6.79 -11.18
N VAL A 151 -0.93 6.01 -11.94
CA VAL A 151 -1.55 6.46 -13.19
C VAL A 151 -2.78 7.34 -12.91
N GLN A 152 -3.58 6.98 -11.91
CA GLN A 152 -4.80 7.71 -11.58
C GLN A 152 -4.54 9.03 -10.83
N ASN A 153 -3.47 9.08 -10.05
CA ASN A 153 -3.04 10.25 -9.28
C ASN A 153 -1.54 10.47 -9.52
N PRO A 154 -1.12 10.93 -10.71
CA PRO A 154 0.26 11.31 -10.91
C PRO A 154 0.59 12.39 -9.86
N THR A 155 1.75 12.26 -9.22
CA THR A 155 2.25 13.29 -8.31
C THR A 155 2.12 14.64 -9.01
N PRO A 156 1.45 15.65 -8.43
CA PRO A 156 1.44 16.97 -9.04
C PRO A 156 2.90 17.42 -9.11
N SER A 157 3.41 17.54 -10.33
CA SER A 157 4.69 18.18 -10.59
C SER A 157 4.60 19.57 -9.94
N ARG A 158 5.22 19.74 -8.76
CA ARG A 158 5.37 21.08 -8.18
C ARG A 158 6.26 21.85 -9.15
N ALA A 159 5.63 22.64 -10.01
CA ALA A 159 6.27 23.54 -10.95
C ALA A 159 6.90 24.77 -10.25
N ASN A 160 7.49 24.57 -9.07
CA ASN A 160 8.03 25.67 -8.26
C ASN A 160 9.56 25.85 -8.42
N ASP A 161 10.25 24.95 -9.12
CA ASP A 161 11.69 25.10 -9.42
C ASP A 161 11.98 25.51 -10.88
N ALA A 162 10.95 25.81 -11.67
CA ALA A 162 11.13 26.47 -12.96
C ALA A 162 11.30 27.98 -12.74
N ILE A 163 12.51 28.42 -12.39
CA ILE A 163 12.89 29.82 -12.50
C ILE A 163 12.91 30.16 -14.00
N ILE A 164 11.82 30.77 -14.50
CA ILE A 164 11.79 31.43 -15.80
C ILE A 164 12.60 32.71 -15.67
N GLY A 165 13.93 32.60 -15.77
CA GLY A 165 14.80 33.74 -15.99
C GLY A 165 14.76 34.13 -17.47
N PRO A 166 14.71 35.43 -17.82
CA PRO A 166 14.74 35.85 -19.22
C PRO A 166 16.02 35.37 -19.90
N SER A 167 15.85 34.67 -21.02
CA SER A 167 16.93 34.21 -21.89
C SER A 167 17.74 35.39 -22.41
N LYS A 168 18.98 35.55 -21.94
CA LYS A 168 19.97 36.44 -22.57
C LYS A 168 20.37 35.82 -23.91
N THR A 169 19.78 36.32 -24.99
CA THR A 169 20.23 36.06 -26.36
C THR A 169 21.62 36.62 -26.54
N LYS A 170 22.54 35.70 -26.83
CA LYS A 170 23.89 35.96 -27.34
C LYS A 170 23.75 36.34 -28.81
N ASP A 171 24.25 37.51 -29.20
CA ASP A 171 24.65 37.73 -30.59
C ASP A 171 25.99 38.48 -30.69
N PRO A 172 26.78 38.24 -31.75
CA PRO A 172 28.19 38.62 -31.81
C PRO A 172 28.51 39.73 -32.84
N THR A 173 29.64 40.43 -32.60
CA THR A 173 30.58 41.02 -33.59
C THR A 173 30.31 42.46 -34.15
N PRO A 174 31.29 43.17 -34.81
CA PRO A 174 32.15 44.21 -34.20
C PRO A 174 32.27 45.55 -35.02
N ARG A 175 33.24 46.41 -34.66
CA ARG A 175 33.78 47.66 -35.34
C ARG A 175 33.15 48.98 -34.86
N ARG A 176 33.82 50.15 -34.76
CA ARG A 176 35.20 50.61 -35.05
C ARG A 176 35.38 52.02 -34.41
N SER A 177 36.60 52.29 -33.96
CA SER A 177 37.39 53.57 -34.03
C SER A 177 36.92 54.90 -33.39
N ALA A 178 37.82 55.43 -32.55
CA ALA A 178 38.37 56.81 -32.47
C ALA A 178 37.38 57.98 -32.23
N GLU A 179 37.57 58.93 -31.31
CA GLU A 179 38.75 59.74 -31.00
C GLU A 179 38.69 60.37 -29.59
N PRO A 180 39.83 60.90 -29.09
CA PRO A 180 39.95 61.70 -27.86
C PRO A 180 39.71 63.20 -28.14
N PHE A 181 39.81 64.04 -27.09
CA PHE A 181 39.92 65.52 -27.05
C PHE A 181 38.84 66.25 -26.23
N GLY A 182 39.15 66.43 -24.95
CA GLY A 182 39.24 67.73 -24.26
C GLY A 182 38.02 68.67 -24.20
N ARG A 183 37.62 69.03 -22.97
CA ARG A 183 37.83 70.38 -22.42
C ARG A 183 37.40 70.47 -20.95
N THR A 184 38.29 71.07 -20.18
CA THR A 184 38.13 71.60 -18.82
C THR A 184 37.21 72.84 -18.80
N LEU A 185 36.49 73.02 -17.68
CA LEU A 185 35.94 74.25 -17.04
C LEU A 185 34.73 73.82 -16.16
N ARG A 186 34.58 74.09 -14.86
CA ARG A 186 35.12 75.05 -13.87
C ARG A 186 34.96 74.41 -12.47
N GLN A 187 35.95 74.55 -11.59
CA GLN A 187 36.02 75.61 -10.58
C GLN A 187 37.49 75.85 -10.23
#